data_AF-A0A1M7MX41-F1
#
_entry.id   AF-A0A1M7MX41-F1
#
_cell.length_a   1.000
_cell.length_b   1.000
_cell.length_c   1.000
_cell.angle_alpha   90.00
_cell.angle_beta   90.00
_cell.angle_gamma   90.00
#
_symmetry.space_group_name_H-M   'P 1'
#
loop_
_entity.id
_entity.type
_entity.pdbx_description
1 polymer ?
#
loop_
_entity_poly.entity_id
_entity_poly.type
_entity_poly.pdbx_seq_one_letter_code
_entity_poly.pdbx_strand_id
1 'polypeptide(L)'
;MDLTQGAEKHKYDRAKKMMLWFGIISMIMTFGGLTSAYVVSKTRPDWLTEFDLPNAFLWSTIVIVLSSLTFIMAKQSILAENRRNASALLIGTLILAVLFVALQFQGFSEIIANGYYFTGSESSITTSFIYVLVLVHMAHLLAGIITLLVVIYNHFKQRYKKGQMLGIELGATFWHFVDLMWIYLFVFLYFFR
;
A
#
# COMPACT_ATOMS: atom_id res chain seq x y z
N MET A 1 -23.30 -32.89 18.22
CA MET A 1 -22.97 -31.52 17.78
C MET A 1 -21.90 -30.99 18.72
N ASP A 2 -20.68 -30.81 18.23
CA ASP A 2 -19.55 -30.38 19.04
C ASP A 2 -19.61 -28.85 19.23
N LEU A 3 -20.01 -28.43 20.43
CA LEU A 3 -20.20 -27.02 20.80
C LEU A 3 -18.87 -26.23 20.86
N THR A 4 -17.73 -26.90 20.77
CA THR A 4 -16.40 -26.28 20.89
C THR A 4 -15.84 -25.75 19.57
N GLN A 5 -16.30 -26.26 18.41
CA GLN A 5 -15.77 -25.88 17.10
C GLN A 5 -16.01 -24.40 16.75
N GLY A 6 -17.10 -23.81 17.25
CA GLY A 6 -17.38 -22.38 17.10
C GLY A 6 -16.41 -21.49 17.90
N ALA A 7 -16.04 -21.92 19.11
CA ALA A 7 -15.11 -21.20 19.97
C ALA A 7 -13.68 -21.23 19.43
N GLU A 8 -13.23 -22.37 18.91
CA GLU A 8 -11.92 -22.53 18.25
C GLU A 8 -11.79 -21.61 17.04
N LYS A 9 -12.75 -21.65 16.10
CA LYS A 9 -12.73 -20.76 14.91
C LYS A 9 -12.67 -19.28 15.29
N HIS A 10 -13.45 -18.86 16.28
CA HIS A 10 -13.46 -17.48 16.73
C HIS A 10 -12.11 -17.05 17.35
N LYS A 11 -11.43 -17.94 18.06
CA LYS A 11 -10.06 -17.70 18.57
C LYS A 11 -9.06 -17.56 17.42
N TYR A 12 -9.08 -18.45 16.44
CA TYR A 12 -8.19 -18.38 15.27
C TYR A 12 -8.39 -17.10 14.46
N ASP A 13 -9.64 -16.68 14.25
CA ASP A 13 -9.99 -15.46 13.53
C ASP A 13 -9.48 -14.20 14.26
N ARG A 14 -9.65 -14.15 15.60
CA ARG A 14 -9.07 -13.05 16.41
C ARG A 14 -7.55 -13.05 16.37
N ALA A 15 -6.91 -14.22 16.47
CA ALA A 15 -5.45 -14.33 16.42
C ALA A 15 -4.89 -13.79 15.09
N LYS A 16 -5.52 -14.12 13.95
CA LYS A 16 -5.12 -13.59 12.63
C LYS A 16 -5.30 -12.09 12.51
N LYS A 17 -6.41 -11.53 13.04
CA LYS A 17 -6.61 -10.07 13.09
C LYS A 17 -5.56 -9.38 13.97
N MET A 18 -5.21 -9.97 15.10
CA MET A 18 -4.16 -9.45 15.99
C MET A 18 -2.78 -9.50 15.34
N MET A 19 -2.43 -10.58 14.64
CA MET A 19 -1.18 -10.66 13.88
C MET A 19 -1.10 -9.60 12.79
N LEU A 20 -2.20 -9.33 12.07
CA LEU A 20 -2.26 -8.25 11.08
C LEU A 20 -2.02 -6.88 11.74
N TRP A 21 -2.70 -6.60 12.86
CA TRP A 21 -2.50 -5.35 13.60
C TRP A 21 -1.08 -5.16 14.10
N PHE A 22 -0.44 -6.23 14.57
CA PHE A 22 0.96 -6.20 14.97
C PHE A 22 1.86 -5.84 13.78
N GLY A 23 1.63 -6.45 12.61
CA GLY A 23 2.34 -6.11 11.37
C GLY A 23 2.15 -4.65 10.96
N ILE A 24 0.91 -4.14 11.02
CA ILE A 24 0.58 -2.74 10.72
C ILE A 24 1.33 -1.78 11.66
N ILE A 25 1.32 -2.05 12.97
CA ILE A 25 2.04 -1.21 13.95
C ILE A 25 3.54 -1.23 13.69
N SER A 26 4.11 -2.40 13.40
CA SER A 26 5.53 -2.51 13.04
C SER A 26 5.87 -1.65 11.81
N MET A 27 5.01 -1.66 10.79
CA MET A 27 5.21 -0.86 9.58
C MET A 27 5.15 0.64 9.91
N ILE A 28 4.16 1.08 10.69
CA ILE A 28 4.06 2.48 11.14
C ILE A 28 5.34 2.91 11.86
N MET A 29 5.91 2.07 12.73
CA MET A 29 7.14 2.38 13.43
C MET A 29 8.35 2.50 12.49
N THR A 30 8.47 1.62 11.49
CA THR A 30 9.53 1.71 10.48
C THR A 30 9.45 3.00 9.68
N PHE A 31 8.26 3.35 9.17
CA PHE A 31 8.08 4.60 8.43
C PHE A 31 8.25 5.83 9.31
N GLY A 32 7.72 5.81 10.54
CA GLY A 32 7.92 6.89 11.52
C GLY A 32 9.40 7.12 11.88
N GLY A 33 10.18 6.05 11.99
CA GLY A 33 11.63 6.14 12.19
C GLY A 33 12.36 6.76 10.99
N LEU A 34 12.03 6.32 9.77
CA LEU A 34 12.62 6.85 8.54
C LEU A 34 12.23 8.31 8.28
N THR A 35 10.97 8.70 8.51
CA THR A 35 10.53 10.09 8.36
C THR A 35 11.11 10.98 9.45
N SER A 36 11.24 10.51 10.69
CA SER A 36 11.96 11.24 11.74
C SER A 36 13.43 11.47 11.39
N ALA A 37 14.12 10.45 10.87
CA ALA A 37 15.49 10.58 10.38
C ALA A 37 15.61 11.60 9.23
N TYR A 38 14.62 11.64 8.33
CA TYR A 38 14.52 12.65 7.28
C TYR A 38 14.39 14.08 7.85
N VAL A 39 13.46 14.30 8.79
CA VAL A 39 13.24 15.62 9.41
C VAL A 39 14.50 16.11 10.13
N VAL A 40 15.16 15.26 10.90
CA VAL A 40 16.40 15.62 11.61
C VAL A 40 17.53 15.93 10.62
N SER A 41 17.65 15.13 9.55
CA SER A 41 18.71 15.30 8.54
C SER A 41 18.52 16.55 7.67
N LYS A 42 17.29 17.10 7.57
CA LYS A 42 17.01 18.37 6.88
C LYS A 42 17.74 19.58 7.46
N THR A 43 18.22 19.49 8.71
CA THR A 43 19.02 20.56 9.34
C THR A 43 20.43 20.70 8.78
N ARG A 44 20.87 19.80 7.88
CA ARG A 44 22.19 19.85 7.26
C ARG A 44 22.27 20.93 6.16
N PRO A 45 23.41 21.61 6.02
CA PRO A 45 23.61 22.67 5.02
C PRO A 45 23.58 22.17 3.57
N ASP A 46 23.83 20.89 3.32
CA ASP A 46 23.83 20.27 1.98
C ASP A 46 22.44 19.81 1.51
N TRP A 47 21.36 20.28 2.16
CA TRP A 47 20.00 19.85 1.86
C TRP A 47 19.43 20.56 0.64
N LEU A 48 19.05 19.81 -0.38
CA LEU A 48 18.38 20.37 -1.55
C LEU A 48 16.96 20.81 -1.19
N THR A 49 16.72 22.12 -1.22
CA THR A 49 15.40 22.74 -0.95
C THR A 49 14.48 22.83 -2.17
N GLU A 50 14.99 22.53 -3.37
CA GLU A 50 14.27 22.64 -4.64
C GLU A 50 14.12 21.27 -5.31
N PHE A 51 13.50 20.32 -4.61
CA PHE A 51 13.07 19.07 -5.24
C PHE A 51 11.64 19.22 -5.73
N ASP A 52 11.46 19.41 -7.04
CA ASP A 52 10.15 19.35 -7.65
C ASP A 52 9.74 17.90 -7.88
N LEU A 53 8.70 17.49 -7.16
CA LEU A 53 8.09 16.18 -7.33
C LEU A 53 7.42 16.10 -8.71
N PRO A 54 7.75 15.11 -9.55
CA PRO A 54 7.09 14.93 -10.82
C PRO A 54 5.58 14.78 -10.68
N ASN A 55 4.83 15.31 -11.66
CA ASN A 55 3.37 15.19 -11.71
C ASN A 55 2.90 13.72 -11.69
N ALA A 56 3.75 12.77 -12.08
CA ALA A 56 3.49 11.34 -11.97
C ALA A 56 3.08 10.89 -10.55
N PHE A 57 3.64 11.50 -9.50
CA PHE A 57 3.29 11.20 -8.10
C PHE A 57 1.89 11.70 -7.69
N LEU A 58 1.42 12.79 -8.30
CA LEU A 58 0.04 13.27 -8.12
C LEU A 58 -0.95 12.30 -8.77
N TRP A 59 -0.67 11.89 -10.01
CA TRP A 59 -1.48 10.92 -10.72
C TRP A 59 -1.53 9.57 -9.99
N SER A 60 -0.40 9.10 -9.45
CA SER A 60 -0.36 7.85 -8.69
C SER A 60 -1.21 7.94 -7.41
N THR A 61 -1.22 9.08 -6.73
CA THR A 61 -2.07 9.31 -5.55
C THR A 61 -3.57 9.29 -5.89
N ILE A 62 -3.98 9.84 -7.03
CA ILE A 62 -5.38 9.73 -7.48
C ILE A 62 -5.74 8.27 -7.78
N VAL A 63 -4.85 7.54 -8.47
CA VAL A 63 -5.04 6.14 -8.83
C VAL A 63 -5.16 5.25 -7.60
N ILE A 64 -4.36 5.49 -6.55
CA ILE A 64 -4.42 4.67 -5.33
C ILE A 64 -5.72 4.92 -4.54
N VAL A 65 -6.21 6.16 -4.50
CA VAL A 65 -7.50 6.50 -3.88
C VAL A 65 -8.65 5.81 -4.63
N LEU A 66 -8.60 5.82 -5.96
CA LEU A 66 -9.57 5.10 -6.79
C LEU A 66 -9.51 3.59 -6.54
N SER A 67 -8.30 3.00 -6.45
CA SER A 67 -8.08 1.59 -6.15
C SER A 67 -8.67 1.17 -4.79
N SER A 68 -8.49 2.01 -3.78
CA SER A 68 -9.08 1.83 -2.46
C SER A 68 -10.61 1.82 -2.52
N LEU A 69 -11.21 2.78 -3.24
CA LEU A 69 -12.66 2.85 -3.42
C LEU A 69 -13.21 1.62 -4.15
N THR A 70 -12.54 1.18 -5.23
CA THR A 70 -12.98 -0.02 -5.97
C THR A 70 -12.88 -1.28 -5.12
N PHE A 71 -11.89 -1.39 -4.21
CA PHE A 71 -11.81 -2.52 -3.27
C PHE A 71 -12.99 -2.53 -2.29
N ILE A 72 -13.36 -1.37 -1.72
CA ILE A 72 -14.50 -1.25 -0.81
C ILE A 72 -15.79 -1.68 -1.52
N MET A 73 -16.00 -1.20 -2.75
CA MET A 73 -17.16 -1.58 -3.58
C MET A 73 -17.13 -3.07 -3.94
N ALA A 74 -15.95 -3.66 -4.17
CA ALA A 74 -15.81 -5.09 -4.42
C ALA A 74 -16.25 -5.90 -3.20
N LYS A 75 -15.82 -5.52 -2.00
CA LYS A 75 -16.23 -6.15 -0.73
C LYS A 75 -17.74 -6.08 -0.54
N GLN A 76 -18.36 -4.92 -0.79
CA GLN A 76 -19.82 -4.78 -0.72
C GLN A 76 -20.54 -5.65 -1.76
N SER A 77 -20.02 -5.73 -2.99
CA SER A 77 -20.59 -6.59 -4.04
C SER A 77 -20.51 -8.09 -3.69
N ILE A 78 -19.46 -8.52 -2.98
CA ILE A 78 -19.33 -9.88 -2.47
C ILE A 78 -20.38 -10.16 -1.39
N LEU A 79 -20.63 -9.18 -0.50
CA LEU A 79 -21.68 -9.27 0.52
C LEU A 79 -23.08 -9.34 -0.07
N ALA A 80 -23.33 -8.60 -1.16
CA ALA A 80 -24.56 -8.61 -1.92
C ALA A 80 -24.73 -9.85 -2.83
N GLU A 81 -23.82 -10.84 -2.74
CA GLU A 81 -23.78 -12.05 -3.58
C GLU A 81 -23.67 -11.77 -5.10
N ASN A 82 -23.39 -10.54 -5.50
CA ASN A 82 -23.24 -10.14 -6.91
C ASN A 82 -21.81 -10.42 -7.40
N ARG A 83 -21.59 -11.69 -7.76
CA ARG A 83 -20.27 -12.24 -8.15
C ARG A 83 -19.67 -11.57 -9.38
N ARG A 84 -20.48 -11.26 -10.39
CA ARG A 84 -20.00 -10.65 -11.63
C ARG A 84 -19.43 -9.26 -11.37
N ASN A 85 -20.13 -8.46 -10.56
CA ASN A 85 -19.67 -7.13 -10.18
C ASN A 85 -18.44 -7.20 -9.27
N ALA A 86 -18.44 -8.12 -8.30
CA ALA A 86 -17.30 -8.34 -7.41
C ALA A 86 -16.01 -8.71 -8.18
N SER A 87 -16.10 -9.63 -9.13
CA SER A 87 -14.96 -10.03 -9.97
C SER A 87 -14.45 -8.87 -10.83
N ALA A 88 -15.36 -8.11 -11.44
CA ALA A 88 -15.00 -6.94 -12.25
C ALA A 88 -14.29 -5.86 -11.42
N LEU A 89 -14.80 -5.57 -10.22
CA LEU A 89 -14.21 -4.58 -9.32
C LEU A 89 -12.85 -5.02 -8.79
N LEU A 90 -12.68 -6.29 -8.42
CA LEU A 90 -11.37 -6.81 -7.97
C LEU A 90 -10.32 -6.79 -9.08
N ILE A 91 -10.70 -7.14 -10.32
CA ILE A 91 -9.81 -7.02 -11.49
C ILE A 91 -9.49 -5.54 -11.74
N GLY A 92 -10.48 -4.65 -11.62
CA GLY A 92 -10.28 -3.21 -11.71
C GLY A 92 -9.26 -2.69 -10.69
N THR A 93 -9.37 -3.10 -9.42
CA THR A 93 -8.39 -2.80 -8.37
C THR A 93 -6.99 -3.30 -8.73
N LEU A 94 -6.88 -4.51 -9.30
CA LEU A 94 -5.58 -5.05 -9.73
C LEU A 94 -4.96 -4.22 -10.86
N ILE A 95 -5.76 -3.82 -11.85
CA ILE A 95 -5.31 -2.96 -12.95
C ILE A 95 -4.86 -1.61 -12.42
N LEU A 96 -5.63 -1.00 -11.51
CA LEU A 96 -5.27 0.26 -10.86
C LEU A 96 -3.96 0.13 -10.05
N ALA A 97 -3.75 -0.99 -9.37
CA ALA A 97 -2.51 -1.27 -8.65
C ALA A 97 -1.30 -1.38 -9.58
N VAL A 98 -1.44 -2.07 -10.72
CA VAL A 98 -0.35 -2.17 -11.71
C VAL A 98 -0.08 -0.80 -12.34
N LEU A 99 -1.13 -0.02 -12.61
CA LEU A 99 -1.00 1.35 -13.12
C LEU A 99 -0.28 2.25 -12.11
N PHE A 100 -0.58 2.12 -10.82
CA PHE A 100 0.13 2.82 -9.76
C PHE A 100 1.63 2.50 -9.78
N VAL A 101 1.99 1.21 -9.86
CA VAL A 101 3.39 0.78 -9.95
C VAL A 101 4.06 1.38 -11.19
N ALA A 102 3.39 1.37 -12.35
CA ALA A 102 3.92 1.95 -13.58
C ALA A 102 4.17 3.47 -13.45
N LEU A 103 3.23 4.21 -12.88
CA LEU A 103 3.40 5.65 -12.61
C LEU A 103 4.55 5.92 -11.65
N GLN A 104 4.76 5.02 -10.67
CA GLN A 104 5.86 5.13 -9.74
C GLN A 104 7.22 4.95 -10.43
N PHE A 105 7.35 3.94 -11.30
CA PHE A 105 8.55 3.76 -12.11
C PHE A 105 8.78 4.94 -13.05
N GLN A 106 7.73 5.51 -13.63
CA GLN A 106 7.84 6.71 -14.46
C GLN A 106 8.34 7.92 -13.65
N GLY A 107 7.76 8.18 -12.48
CA GLY A 107 8.19 9.25 -11.58
C GLY A 107 9.65 9.10 -11.16
N PHE A 108 10.09 7.87 -10.86
CA PHE A 108 11.50 7.60 -10.59
C PHE A 108 12.39 7.82 -11.81
N SER A 109 11.99 7.35 -12.98
CA SER A 109 12.77 7.54 -14.21
C SER A 109 12.95 9.02 -14.53
N GLU A 110 11.95 9.85 -14.25
CA GLU A 110 12.02 11.30 -14.42
C GLU A 110 12.94 11.97 -13.38
N ILE A 111 12.92 11.50 -12.13
CA ILE A 111 13.86 11.92 -11.08
C ILE A 111 15.31 11.60 -11.48
N ILE A 112 15.56 10.40 -12.02
CA ILE A 112 16.90 10.00 -12.51
C ILE A 112 17.31 10.87 -13.70
N ALA A 113 16.39 11.12 -14.64
CA ALA A 113 16.65 11.93 -15.82
C ALA A 113 16.98 13.40 -15.47
N ASN A 114 16.42 13.92 -14.37
CA ASN A 114 16.72 15.24 -13.83
C ASN A 114 18.06 15.30 -13.04
N GLY A 115 18.85 14.23 -13.03
CA GLY A 115 20.18 14.19 -12.41
C GLY A 115 20.21 13.76 -10.94
N TYR A 116 19.06 13.39 -10.36
CA TYR A 116 18.96 12.94 -8.96
C TYR A 116 19.13 11.42 -8.86
N TYR A 117 20.39 10.98 -8.85
CA TYR A 117 20.75 9.56 -8.77
C TYR A 117 20.59 8.98 -7.37
N PHE A 118 20.34 7.67 -7.28
CA PHE A 118 20.27 6.90 -6.02
C PHE A 118 21.63 6.79 -5.32
N THR A 119 22.71 6.64 -6.09
CA THR A 119 24.11 6.57 -5.65
C THR A 119 25.03 7.22 -6.70
N GLY A 120 26.06 7.95 -6.27
CA GLY A 120 27.02 8.61 -7.16
C GLY A 120 27.60 9.90 -6.57
N SER A 121 28.58 10.50 -7.25
CA SER A 121 29.20 11.77 -6.86
C SER A 121 28.28 12.99 -6.98
N GLU A 122 27.15 12.83 -7.69
CA GLU A 122 26.10 13.85 -7.90
C GLU A 122 24.87 13.59 -7.00
N SER A 123 24.86 12.51 -6.21
CA SER A 123 23.73 12.18 -5.33
C SER A 123 23.77 13.00 -4.05
N SER A 124 22.73 13.80 -3.83
CA SER A 124 22.51 14.44 -2.53
C SER A 124 21.98 13.42 -1.50
N ILE A 125 22.33 13.63 -0.24
CA ILE A 125 21.83 12.83 0.89
C ILE A 125 20.29 12.86 0.93
N THR A 126 19.68 13.98 0.55
CA THR A 126 18.22 14.18 0.45
C THR A 126 17.58 13.17 -0.50
N THR A 127 18.13 13.02 -1.70
CA THR A 127 17.63 12.10 -2.73
C THR A 127 17.67 10.65 -2.24
N SER A 128 18.77 10.22 -1.60
CA SER A 128 18.89 8.85 -1.10
C SER A 128 17.82 8.51 -0.05
N PHE A 129 17.47 9.44 0.86
CA PHE A 129 16.38 9.21 1.81
C PHE A 129 15.01 9.06 1.13
N ILE A 130 14.70 9.91 0.14
CA ILE A 130 13.45 9.83 -0.63
C ILE A 130 13.35 8.47 -1.32
N TYR A 131 14.43 8.02 -1.96
CA TYR A 131 14.47 6.70 -2.58
C TYR A 131 14.26 5.57 -1.57
N VAL A 132 14.91 5.60 -0.40
CA VAL A 132 14.73 4.55 0.61
C VAL A 132 13.28 4.51 1.09
N LEU A 133 12.67 5.66 1.40
CA LEU A 133 11.26 5.73 1.80
C LEU A 133 10.34 5.11 0.76
N VAL A 134 10.54 5.49 -0.51
CA VAL A 134 9.69 5.02 -1.60
C VAL A 134 9.96 3.56 -1.96
N LEU A 135 11.21 3.08 -1.89
CA LEU A 135 11.56 1.67 -2.13
C LEU A 135 10.97 0.76 -1.05
N VAL A 136 11.08 1.15 0.22
CA VAL A 136 10.45 0.41 1.32
C VAL A 136 8.94 0.38 1.10
N HIS A 137 8.32 1.50 0.73
CA HIS A 137 6.90 1.53 0.37
C HIS A 137 6.56 0.59 -0.80
N MET A 138 7.35 0.60 -1.87
CA MET A 138 7.16 -0.28 -3.03
C MET A 138 7.21 -1.75 -2.63
N ALA A 139 8.14 -2.14 -1.74
CA ALA A 139 8.22 -3.50 -1.23
C ALA A 139 6.94 -3.92 -0.48
N HIS A 140 6.36 -3.02 0.32
CA HIS A 140 5.09 -3.26 1.01
C HIS A 140 3.90 -3.32 0.04
N LEU A 141 3.90 -2.48 -0.99
CA LEU A 141 2.89 -2.52 -2.05
C LEU A 141 2.93 -3.85 -2.81
N LEU A 142 4.10 -4.39 -3.12
CA LEU A 142 4.23 -5.71 -3.75
C LEU A 142 3.62 -6.81 -2.85
N ALA A 143 3.86 -6.76 -1.54
CA ALA A 143 3.19 -7.65 -0.60
C ALA A 143 1.66 -7.45 -0.64
N GLY A 144 1.19 -6.20 -0.74
CA GLY A 144 -0.21 -5.86 -0.95
C GLY A 144 -0.78 -6.53 -2.20
N ILE A 145 -0.11 -6.42 -3.35
CA ILE A 145 -0.52 -7.01 -4.63
C ILE A 145 -0.62 -8.53 -4.52
N ILE A 146 0.34 -9.17 -3.84
CA ILE A 146 0.28 -10.61 -3.58
C ILE A 146 -0.97 -10.97 -2.75
N THR A 147 -1.28 -10.21 -1.69
CA THR A 147 -2.50 -10.46 -0.91
C THR A 147 -3.78 -10.26 -1.73
N LEU A 148 -3.83 -9.24 -2.59
CA LEU A 148 -4.94 -9.00 -3.51
C LEU A 148 -5.12 -10.16 -4.50
N LEU A 149 -4.03 -10.66 -5.09
CA LEU A 149 -4.06 -11.83 -5.98
C LEU A 149 -4.58 -13.08 -5.27
N VAL A 150 -4.18 -13.31 -4.02
CA VAL A 150 -4.70 -14.42 -3.20
C VAL A 150 -6.20 -14.26 -2.94
N VAL A 151 -6.67 -13.05 -2.68
CA VAL A 151 -8.10 -12.75 -2.51
C VAL A 151 -8.88 -13.00 -3.80
N ILE A 152 -8.35 -12.55 -4.95
CA ILE A 152 -8.94 -12.78 -6.28
C ILE A 152 -9.02 -14.28 -6.57
N TYR A 153 -7.93 -15.02 -6.38
CA TYR A 153 -7.90 -16.47 -6.59
C TYR A 153 -8.92 -17.21 -5.72
N ASN A 154 -9.01 -16.87 -4.43
CA ASN A 154 -10.00 -17.44 -3.53
C ASN A 154 -11.45 -17.05 -3.90
N HIS A 155 -11.65 -15.87 -4.49
CA HIS A 155 -12.94 -15.42 -5.00
C HIS A 155 -13.40 -16.28 -6.18
N PHE A 156 -12.51 -16.50 -7.16
CA PHE A 156 -12.79 -17.38 -8.30
C PHE A 156 -13.03 -18.84 -7.88
N LYS A 157 -12.35 -19.32 -6.84
CA LYS A 157 -12.55 -20.67 -6.28
C LYS A 157 -13.81 -20.80 -5.42
N GLN A 158 -14.65 -19.76 -5.34
CA GLN A 158 -15.89 -19.69 -4.54
C GLN A 158 -15.71 -20.08 -3.06
N ARG A 159 -14.53 -19.80 -2.50
CA ARG A 159 -14.21 -20.12 -1.10
C ARG A 159 -14.91 -19.18 -0.11
N TYR A 160 -15.45 -18.06 -0.58
CA TYR A 160 -16.18 -17.11 0.25
C TYR A 160 -17.65 -17.50 0.38
N LYS A 161 -18.00 -18.07 1.54
CA LYS A 161 -19.38 -18.28 2.01
C LYS A 161 -19.68 -17.36 3.18
N LYS A 162 -20.96 -17.05 3.43
CA LYS A 162 -21.41 -16.31 4.64
C LYS A 162 -20.80 -16.97 5.88
N GLY A 163 -19.84 -16.28 6.53
CA GLY A 163 -19.09 -16.78 7.69
C GLY A 163 -17.59 -17.09 7.48
N GLN A 164 -17.06 -17.06 6.25
CA GLN A 164 -15.62 -17.25 5.96
C GLN A 164 -15.03 -16.06 5.16
N MET A 165 -15.39 -14.84 5.53
CA MET A 165 -14.94 -13.61 4.86
C MET A 165 -13.64 -13.05 5.44
N LEU A 166 -13.04 -13.73 6.41
CA LEU A 166 -11.83 -13.28 7.11
C LEU A 166 -10.69 -12.93 6.13
N GLY A 167 -10.50 -13.73 5.07
CA GLY A 167 -9.45 -13.49 4.08
C GLY A 167 -9.64 -12.18 3.30
N ILE A 168 -10.88 -11.85 2.90
CA ILE A 168 -11.18 -10.57 2.25
C ILE A 168 -11.05 -9.42 3.25
N GLU A 169 -11.50 -9.61 4.48
CA GLU A 169 -11.43 -8.57 5.51
C GLU A 169 -9.98 -8.22 5.85
N LEU A 170 -9.12 -9.23 6.07
CA LEU A 170 -7.70 -9.04 6.33
C LEU A 170 -6.99 -8.42 5.12
N GLY A 171 -7.27 -8.92 3.91
CA GLY A 171 -6.69 -8.39 2.67
C GLY A 171 -7.11 -6.94 2.42
N ALA A 172 -8.38 -6.60 2.63
CA ALA A 172 -8.89 -5.23 2.52
C ALA A 172 -8.19 -4.30 3.52
N THR A 173 -8.13 -4.70 4.81
CA THR A 173 -7.48 -3.88 5.84
C THR A 173 -6.01 -3.64 5.53
N PHE A 174 -5.28 -4.66 5.08
CA PHE A 174 -3.88 -4.52 4.68
C PHE A 174 -3.73 -3.60 3.46
N TRP A 175 -4.56 -3.80 2.42
CA TRP A 175 -4.55 -2.98 1.22
C TRP A 175 -4.79 -1.50 1.52
N HIS A 176 -5.87 -1.19 2.26
CA HIS A 176 -6.19 0.17 2.66
C HIS A 176 -5.11 0.81 3.54
N PHE A 177 -4.45 0.02 4.38
CA PHE A 177 -3.34 0.51 5.19
C PHE A 177 -2.15 0.93 4.32
N VAL A 178 -1.75 0.11 3.35
CA VAL A 178 -0.67 0.44 2.41
C VAL A 178 -1.04 1.68 1.57
N ASP A 179 -2.29 1.78 1.10
CA ASP A 179 -2.78 2.93 0.35
C ASP A 179 -2.73 4.23 1.18
N LEU A 180 -3.21 4.19 2.43
CA LEU A 180 -3.20 5.35 3.33
C LEU A 180 -1.76 5.77 3.67
N MET A 181 -0.87 4.80 3.87
CA MET A 181 0.55 5.04 4.12
C MET A 181 1.21 5.77 2.93
N TRP A 182 0.82 5.46 1.70
CA TRP A 182 1.30 6.21 0.54
C TRP A 182 0.87 7.67 0.56
N ILE A 183 -0.42 7.92 0.84
CA ILE A 183 -0.96 9.29 0.94
C ILE A 183 -0.21 10.08 2.01
N TYR A 184 0.06 9.46 3.16
CA TYR A 184 0.88 10.06 4.21
C TYR A 184 2.29 10.43 3.71
N LEU A 185 2.99 9.50 3.05
CA LEU A 185 4.32 9.76 2.50
C LEU A 185 4.30 10.87 1.45
N PHE A 186 3.31 10.87 0.55
CA PHE A 186 3.16 11.88 -0.47
C PHE A 186 2.96 13.28 0.15
N VAL A 187 2.04 13.42 1.10
CA VAL A 187 1.81 14.69 1.81
C VAL A 187 3.06 15.12 2.60
N PHE A 188 3.73 14.17 3.24
CA PHE A 188 4.98 14.43 3.97
C PHE A 188 6.07 14.96 3.03
N LEU A 189 6.32 14.30 1.90
CA LEU A 189 7.32 14.75 0.93
C LEU A 189 6.94 16.08 0.28
N TYR A 190 5.65 16.31 0.02
CA TYR A 190 5.15 17.56 -0.55
C TYR A 190 5.32 18.75 0.40
N PHE A 191 5.04 18.56 1.70
CA PHE A 191 5.14 19.63 2.70
C PHE A 191 6.56 19.84 3.21
N PHE A 192 7.35 18.77 3.33
CA PHE A 192 8.72 18.81 3.84
C PHE A 192 9.79 18.90 2.74
N ARG A 193 9.45 19.30 1.52
CA ARG A 193 10.43 19.75 0.52
C ARG A 193 11.27 20.90 1.07
#